data_AF-A0A1H4MMC2-F1
#
_entry.id   AF-A0A1H4MMC2-F1
#
_cell.length_a   1.000
_cell.length_b   1.000
_cell.length_c   1.000
_cell.angle_alpha   90.00
_cell.angle_beta   90.00
_cell.angle_gamma   90.00
#
_symmetry.space_group_name_H-M   'P 1'
#
loop_
_entity.id
_entity.type
_entity.pdbx_description
1 polymer ?
#
loop_
_entity_poly.entity_id
_entity_poly.type
_entity_poly.pdbx_seq_one_letter_code
_entity_poly.pdbx_strand_id
1 'polypeptide(L)'
;MTTGTSARDMPHIAPHDPFFRVATGHAFTHRLLSGLAAGRYAAVRVPGFFSSERCEEILTALERRAFDSYGTTRVQPPVMRFGVGISDHMADGGVADSYWEALEGHSLAWRALDLSFDPFAVCREALGAHWPGGAAVGRRGGRQLGDGVAREPNQGFLVHFDDASREYAEDLLDVPLIGQFAFNLYLSVPPSGGETVLWRHRWQPEDEAYRLPASYGYDEAVVRGAESLEITPRVGEALLIDPRNFHAVRPSRGARRVALGFAVGLASSGQLLTWA
;
A
#
# COMPACT_ATOMS: atom_id res chain seq x y z
N MET A 1 -38.19 -45.59 4.64
CA MET A 1 -38.31 -44.19 5.13
C MET A 1 -37.36 -44.03 6.30
N THR A 2 -36.20 -43.44 6.07
CA THR A 2 -35.25 -43.04 7.11
C THR A 2 -34.80 -41.64 6.73
N THR A 3 -35.39 -40.66 7.41
CA THR A 3 -35.12 -39.24 7.23
C THR A 3 -33.76 -38.92 7.84
N GLY A 4 -32.77 -38.65 6.99
CA GLY A 4 -31.49 -38.08 7.39
C GLY A 4 -31.68 -36.63 7.79
N THR A 5 -31.53 -36.35 9.08
CA THR A 5 -31.53 -34.99 9.62
C THR A 5 -30.27 -34.29 9.13
N SER A 6 -30.42 -33.24 8.32
CA SER A 6 -29.29 -32.45 7.84
C SER A 6 -28.62 -31.77 9.04
N ALA A 7 -27.30 -31.94 9.15
CA ALA A 7 -26.51 -31.07 10.01
C ALA A 7 -26.71 -29.64 9.49
N ARG A 8 -27.31 -28.78 10.30
CA ARG A 8 -27.35 -27.35 10.04
C ARG A 8 -25.90 -26.87 10.15
N ASP A 9 -25.34 -26.39 9.04
CA ASP A 9 -24.10 -25.61 9.05
C ASP A 9 -24.30 -24.41 9.97
N MET A 10 -23.78 -24.53 11.19
CA MET A 10 -23.59 -23.42 12.09
C MET A 10 -22.57 -22.49 11.43
N PRO A 11 -22.86 -21.19 11.23
CA PRO A 11 -21.86 -20.28 10.72
C PRO A 11 -20.66 -20.29 11.66
N HIS A 12 -19.51 -20.72 11.13
CA HIS A 12 -18.22 -20.53 11.80
C HIS A 12 -18.00 -19.02 11.91
N ILE A 13 -18.35 -18.45 13.06
CA ILE A 13 -17.97 -17.08 13.39
C ILE A 13 -16.47 -17.13 13.63
N ALA A 14 -15.69 -16.55 12.71
CA ALA A 14 -14.25 -16.40 12.91
C ALA A 14 -14.03 -15.67 14.25
N PRO A 15 -13.12 -16.15 15.12
CA PRO A 15 -12.87 -15.51 16.40
C PRO A 15 -12.31 -14.10 16.17
N HIS A 16 -12.93 -13.11 16.80
CA HIS A 16 -12.49 -11.71 16.77
C HIS A 16 -11.10 -11.57 17.40
N ASP A 17 -10.15 -11.00 16.64
CA ASP A 17 -8.85 -10.59 17.16
C ASP A 17 -8.89 -9.14 17.69
N PRO A 18 -8.76 -8.92 19.01
CA PRO A 18 -8.75 -7.57 19.57
C PRO A 18 -7.56 -6.71 19.12
N PHE A 19 -6.54 -7.30 18.47
CA PHE A 19 -5.40 -6.59 17.89
C PHE A 19 -5.58 -6.25 16.41
N PHE A 20 -6.59 -6.81 15.74
CA PHE A 20 -6.95 -6.41 14.38
C PHE A 20 -7.78 -5.14 14.44
N ARG A 21 -7.09 -4.02 14.71
CA ARG A 21 -7.69 -2.69 14.86
C ARG A 21 -6.77 -1.59 14.33
N VAL A 22 -7.35 -0.42 14.12
CA VAL A 22 -6.61 0.79 13.75
C VAL A 22 -6.11 1.51 15.01
N ALA A 23 -4.84 1.88 15.04
CA ALA A 23 -4.30 2.81 16.03
C ALA A 23 -4.19 4.21 15.44
N THR A 24 -4.55 5.23 16.23
CA THR A 24 -4.43 6.65 15.82
C THR A 24 -3.37 7.33 16.67
N GLY A 25 -2.50 8.12 16.05
CA GLY A 25 -1.49 8.94 16.72
C GLY A 25 -1.33 10.31 16.07
N HIS A 26 -0.58 11.20 16.72
CA HIS A 26 -0.20 12.51 16.14
C HIS A 26 1.08 12.42 15.29
N ALA A 27 1.80 11.29 15.35
CA ALA A 27 3.00 10.99 14.58
C ALA A 27 3.23 9.47 14.55
N PHE A 28 4.10 9.00 13.65
CA PHE A 28 4.58 7.61 13.62
C PHE A 28 5.60 7.36 14.74
N THR A 29 5.11 7.27 15.99
CA THR A 29 5.98 7.00 17.15
C THR A 29 6.54 5.58 17.13
N HIS A 30 7.71 5.36 17.76
CA HIS A 30 8.30 4.03 17.96
C HIS A 30 7.26 2.99 18.42
N ARG A 31 6.46 3.33 19.44
CA ARG A 31 5.43 2.44 20.01
C ARG A 31 4.37 2.02 18.98
N LEU A 32 3.96 2.92 18.09
CA LEU A 32 2.97 2.62 17.05
C LEU A 32 3.58 1.73 15.96
N LEU A 33 4.80 2.06 15.52
CA LEU A 33 5.53 1.31 14.50
C LEU A 33 5.89 -0.10 14.98
N SER A 34 6.46 -0.25 16.17
CA SER A 34 6.75 -1.57 16.75
C SER A 34 5.47 -2.35 17.01
N GLY A 35 4.38 -1.66 17.39
CA GLY A 35 3.07 -2.29 17.56
C GLY A 35 2.50 -2.83 16.26
N LEU A 36 2.60 -2.09 15.16
CA LEU A 36 2.20 -2.56 13.82
C LEU A 36 3.07 -3.74 13.39
N ALA A 37 4.39 -3.63 13.54
CA ALA A 37 5.33 -4.71 13.22
C ALA A 37 5.07 -6.00 14.00
N ALA A 38 4.69 -5.87 15.28
CA ALA A 38 4.35 -7.00 16.15
C ALA A 38 2.90 -7.50 15.97
N GLY A 39 2.12 -6.96 15.03
CA GLY A 39 0.73 -7.36 14.79
C GLY A 39 -0.26 -6.95 15.88
N ARG A 40 0.08 -5.94 16.72
CA ARG A 40 -0.81 -5.38 17.74
C ARG A 40 -1.88 -4.44 17.17
N TYR A 41 -1.66 -4.00 15.93
CA TYR A 41 -2.56 -3.16 15.13
C TYR A 41 -2.54 -3.70 13.70
N ALA A 42 -3.66 -3.58 12.99
CA ALA A 42 -3.72 -3.84 11.54
C ALA A 42 -3.26 -2.63 10.73
N ALA A 43 -3.45 -1.43 11.29
CA ALA A 43 -3.11 -0.16 10.67
C ALA A 43 -2.78 0.91 11.73
N VAL A 44 -1.96 1.88 11.33
CA VAL A 44 -1.66 3.11 12.07
C VAL A 44 -2.04 4.29 11.19
N ARG A 45 -2.84 5.22 11.71
CA ARG A 45 -3.17 6.48 11.03
C ARG A 45 -2.69 7.70 11.81
N VAL A 46 -2.26 8.72 11.07
CA VAL A 46 -1.84 10.02 11.58
C VAL A 46 -2.67 11.10 10.88
N PRO A 47 -3.76 11.57 11.51
CA PRO A 47 -4.57 12.66 10.98
C PRO A 47 -3.77 13.96 10.95
N GLY A 48 -4.00 14.80 9.93
CA GLY A 48 -3.32 16.09 9.80
C GLY A 48 -1.79 15.95 9.67
N PHE A 49 -1.33 14.82 9.11
CA PHE A 49 0.08 14.60 8.82
C PHE A 49 0.62 15.70 7.89
N PHE A 50 -0.11 16.02 6.83
CA PHE A 50 0.07 17.25 6.05
C PHE A 50 -1.08 18.21 6.28
N SER A 51 -0.78 19.51 6.19
CA SER A 51 -1.80 20.55 6.16
C SER A 51 -2.52 20.58 4.81
N SER A 52 -3.71 21.18 4.78
CA SER A 52 -4.49 21.32 3.55
C SER A 52 -3.74 22.09 2.46
N GLU A 53 -2.97 23.12 2.83
CA GLU A 53 -2.18 23.94 1.89
C GLU A 53 -1.10 23.10 1.20
N ARG A 54 -0.40 22.24 1.97
CA ARG A 54 0.61 21.34 1.42
C ARG A 54 -0.01 20.29 0.50
N CYS A 55 -1.19 19.77 0.84
CA CYS A 55 -1.91 18.84 -0.02
C CYS A 55 -2.35 19.51 -1.33
N GLU A 56 -2.85 20.75 -1.26
CA GLU A 56 -3.32 21.52 -2.41
C GLU A 56 -2.17 21.90 -3.37
N GLU A 57 -1.00 22.28 -2.83
CA GLU A 57 0.21 22.52 -3.62
C GLU A 57 0.58 21.30 -4.47
N ILE A 58 0.63 20.12 -3.84
CA ILE A 58 0.98 18.86 -4.52
C ILE A 58 -0.07 18.51 -5.57
N LEU A 59 -1.36 18.60 -5.23
CA LEU A 59 -2.45 18.30 -6.16
C LEU A 59 -2.42 19.22 -7.38
N THR A 60 -2.25 20.53 -7.17
CA THR A 60 -2.22 21.52 -8.25
C THR A 60 -1.06 21.24 -9.21
N ALA A 61 0.10 20.83 -8.70
CA ALA A 61 1.23 20.46 -9.54
C ALA A 61 0.96 19.16 -10.32
N LEU A 62 0.36 18.16 -9.68
CA LEU A 62 0.01 16.88 -10.29
C LEU A 62 -1.09 17.01 -11.36
N GLU A 63 -2.07 17.90 -11.17
CA GLU A 63 -3.15 18.13 -12.15
C GLU A 63 -2.66 18.71 -13.48
N ARG A 64 -1.50 19.36 -13.49
CA ARG A 64 -0.86 19.89 -14.70
C ARG A 64 -0.07 18.82 -15.46
N ARG A 65 -0.03 17.58 -14.97
CA ARG A 65 0.68 16.46 -15.58
C ARG A 65 -0.29 15.38 -16.04
N ALA A 66 0.09 14.69 -17.11
CA ALA A 66 -0.59 13.46 -17.48
C ALA A 66 -0.22 12.36 -16.47
N PHE A 67 -1.21 11.64 -15.96
CA PHE A 67 -0.99 10.39 -15.25
C PHE A 67 -0.92 9.26 -16.29
N ASP A 68 -0.01 8.32 -16.07
CA ASP A 68 0.00 7.05 -16.78
C ASP A 68 -0.95 6.06 -16.10
N SER A 69 -1.35 4.99 -16.76
CA SER A 69 -2.01 3.86 -16.09
C SER A 69 -0.99 2.76 -15.79
N TYR A 70 -1.19 2.01 -14.71
CA TYR A 70 -0.54 0.71 -14.55
C TYR A 70 -0.83 -0.20 -15.77
N GLY A 71 0.03 -1.17 -16.05
CA GLY A 71 -0.11 -2.04 -17.23
C GLY A 71 -1.48 -2.75 -17.27
N THR A 72 -2.24 -2.53 -18.35
CA THR A 72 -3.65 -2.96 -18.46
C THR A 72 -3.83 -4.48 -18.55
N THR A 73 -2.76 -5.21 -18.85
CA THR A 73 -2.74 -6.68 -18.95
C THR A 73 -2.81 -7.35 -17.58
N ARG A 74 -2.42 -6.65 -16.50
CA ARG A 74 -2.41 -7.18 -15.13
C ARG A 74 -3.29 -6.37 -14.18
N VAL A 75 -3.38 -5.05 -14.35
CA VAL A 75 -4.09 -4.15 -13.42
C VAL A 75 -5.43 -3.72 -14.00
N GLN A 76 -6.49 -4.37 -13.54
CA GLN A 76 -7.88 -3.99 -13.76
C GLN A 76 -8.60 -3.92 -12.40
N PRO A 77 -9.44 -2.91 -12.13
CA PRO A 77 -9.75 -1.76 -12.99
C PRO A 77 -8.52 -0.83 -13.19
N PRO A 78 -8.55 0.09 -14.18
CA PRO A 78 -7.44 0.99 -14.42
C PRO A 78 -7.13 1.85 -13.19
N VAL A 79 -5.88 1.81 -12.76
CA VAL A 79 -5.35 2.68 -11.71
C VAL A 79 -4.37 3.64 -12.36
N MET A 80 -4.62 4.92 -12.20
CA MET A 80 -3.74 5.96 -12.71
C MET A 80 -2.60 6.21 -11.72
N ARG A 81 -1.40 6.48 -12.22
CA ARG A 81 -0.21 6.80 -11.44
C ARG A 81 0.61 7.91 -12.06
N PHE A 82 1.28 8.67 -11.20
CA PHE A 82 2.41 9.52 -11.56
C PHE A 82 3.60 9.10 -10.70
N GLY A 83 4.56 8.42 -11.31
CA GLY A 83 5.62 7.68 -10.63
C GLY A 83 5.76 6.26 -11.15
N VAL A 84 6.89 5.63 -10.86
CA VAL A 84 7.23 4.29 -11.35
C VAL A 84 7.02 3.30 -10.23
N GLY A 85 6.12 2.33 -10.46
CA GLY A 85 5.95 1.20 -9.57
C GLY A 85 6.83 0.04 -10.01
N ILE A 86 7.58 -0.55 -9.09
CA ILE A 86 8.45 -1.70 -9.39
C ILE A 86 7.68 -2.91 -9.91
N SER A 87 6.41 -3.04 -9.51
CA SER A 87 5.50 -4.10 -9.95
C SER A 87 5.25 -4.10 -11.47
N ASP A 88 5.39 -2.95 -12.13
CA ASP A 88 5.24 -2.84 -13.60
C ASP A 88 6.49 -3.33 -14.35
N HIS A 89 7.61 -3.46 -13.65
CA HIS A 89 8.92 -3.78 -14.21
C HIS A 89 9.47 -5.07 -13.60
N MET A 90 8.61 -6.06 -13.37
CA MET A 90 9.02 -7.38 -12.93
C MET A 90 9.29 -8.30 -14.12
N ALA A 91 10.42 -9.01 -14.10
CA ALA A 91 10.77 -10.04 -15.07
C ALA A 91 11.50 -11.19 -14.36
N ASP A 92 11.14 -12.44 -14.69
CA ASP A 92 11.77 -13.65 -14.17
C ASP A 92 11.89 -13.70 -12.63
N GLY A 93 10.88 -13.16 -11.92
CA GLY A 93 10.88 -13.08 -10.46
C GLY A 93 11.83 -12.02 -9.87
N GLY A 94 12.39 -11.15 -10.69
CA GLY A 94 13.27 -10.05 -10.29
C GLY A 94 12.80 -8.68 -10.81
N VAL A 95 13.69 -7.70 -10.70
CA VAL A 95 13.48 -6.33 -11.21
C VAL A 95 14.16 -6.21 -12.58
N ALA A 96 13.39 -5.88 -13.60
CA ALA A 96 13.88 -5.73 -14.97
C ALA A 96 14.68 -4.44 -15.16
N ASP A 97 15.61 -4.43 -16.12
CA ASP A 97 16.42 -3.23 -16.41
C ASP A 97 15.59 -2.01 -16.81
N SER A 98 14.42 -2.24 -17.42
CA SER A 98 13.47 -1.19 -17.80
C SER A 98 12.96 -0.37 -16.60
N TYR A 99 13.01 -0.91 -15.38
CA TYR A 99 12.68 -0.17 -14.16
C TYR A 99 13.58 1.05 -14.00
N TRP A 100 14.88 0.87 -14.24
CA TRP A 100 15.87 1.89 -13.95
C TRP A 100 15.82 3.06 -14.93
N GLU A 101 15.61 2.77 -16.21
CA GLU A 101 15.38 3.79 -17.24
C GLU A 101 14.11 4.59 -16.94
N ALA A 102 13.02 3.89 -16.59
CA ALA A 102 11.78 4.52 -16.19
C ALA A 102 11.96 5.41 -14.94
N LEU A 103 12.74 4.96 -13.95
CA LEU A 103 13.00 5.69 -12.72
C LEU A 103 13.80 6.99 -12.97
N GLU A 104 14.77 6.98 -13.87
CA GLU A 104 15.49 8.21 -14.27
C GLU A 104 14.54 9.21 -14.93
N GLY A 105 13.72 8.77 -15.87
CA GLY A 105 12.70 9.60 -16.52
C GLY A 105 11.70 10.18 -15.51
N HIS A 106 11.25 9.37 -14.56
CA HIS A 106 10.36 9.82 -13.49
C HIS A 106 11.02 10.84 -12.56
N SER A 107 12.29 10.64 -12.20
CA SER A 107 13.01 11.58 -11.34
C SER A 107 13.07 12.99 -11.96
N LEU A 108 13.24 13.07 -13.28
CA LEU A 108 13.18 14.33 -14.02
C LEU A 108 11.75 14.92 -14.03
N ALA A 109 10.74 14.09 -14.30
CA ALA A 109 9.34 14.51 -14.32
C ALA A 109 8.85 15.01 -12.95
N TRP A 110 9.25 14.35 -11.86
CA TRP A 110 8.91 14.74 -10.49
C TRP A 110 9.57 16.07 -10.11
N ARG A 111 10.87 16.25 -10.40
CA ARG A 111 11.55 17.55 -10.17
C ARG A 111 10.92 18.69 -10.96
N ALA A 112 10.41 18.41 -12.16
CA ALA A 112 9.69 19.39 -12.97
C ALA A 112 8.32 19.80 -12.39
N LEU A 113 7.82 19.17 -11.32
CA LEU A 113 6.65 19.65 -10.60
C LEU A 113 6.91 20.99 -9.89
N ASP A 114 8.18 21.34 -9.64
CA ASP A 114 8.60 22.61 -9.03
C ASP A 114 7.89 22.90 -7.70
N LEU A 115 7.76 21.85 -6.88
CA LEU A 115 7.20 21.94 -5.53
C LEU A 115 8.17 22.66 -4.59
N SER A 116 7.63 23.38 -3.61
CA SER A 116 8.42 24.10 -2.59
C SER A 116 9.15 23.16 -1.62
N PHE A 117 8.80 21.88 -1.61
CA PHE A 117 9.46 20.81 -0.86
C PHE A 117 9.32 19.47 -1.59
N ASP A 118 10.11 18.47 -1.20
CA ASP A 118 9.93 17.08 -1.67
C ASP A 118 8.94 16.33 -0.74
N PRO A 119 7.72 16.00 -1.21
CA PRO A 119 6.73 15.31 -0.39
C PRO A 119 7.17 13.93 0.09
N PHE A 120 7.86 13.15 -0.73
CA PHE A 120 8.30 11.80 -0.36
C PHE A 120 9.42 11.85 0.66
N ALA A 121 10.36 12.79 0.50
CA ALA A 121 11.40 13.01 1.52
C ALA A 121 10.80 13.38 2.88
N VAL A 122 9.83 14.30 2.92
CA VAL A 122 9.18 14.70 4.18
C VAL A 122 8.38 13.53 4.79
N CYS A 123 7.64 12.78 3.97
CA CYS A 123 6.90 11.61 4.47
C CYS A 123 7.84 10.58 5.11
N ARG A 124 8.97 10.30 4.45
CA ARG A 124 9.98 9.36 4.92
C ARG A 124 10.70 9.86 6.17
N GLU A 125 11.06 11.14 6.23
CA GLU A 125 11.66 11.75 7.42
C GLU A 125 10.72 11.62 8.63
N ALA A 126 9.45 11.99 8.48
CA ALA A 126 8.47 11.90 9.56
C ALA A 126 8.17 10.44 9.98
N LEU A 127 8.23 9.48 9.04
CA LEU A 127 8.14 8.06 9.35
C LEU A 127 9.35 7.58 10.18
N GLY A 128 10.55 8.05 9.84
CA GLY A 128 11.81 7.68 10.51
C GLY A 128 12.10 8.46 11.79
N ALA A 129 11.43 9.59 12.05
CA ALA A 129 11.77 10.52 13.13
C ALA A 129 11.78 9.89 14.53
N HIS A 130 10.96 8.86 14.76
CA HIS A 130 10.89 8.14 16.03
C HIS A 130 11.31 6.66 15.91
N TRP A 131 11.99 6.27 14.84
CA TRP A 131 12.47 4.91 14.65
C TRP A 131 14.00 4.82 14.76
N PRO A 132 14.56 3.87 15.52
CA PRO A 132 16.00 3.65 15.56
C PRO A 132 16.58 3.40 14.16
N GLY A 133 17.59 4.18 13.77
CA GLY A 133 18.17 4.10 12.42
C GLY A 133 17.38 4.82 11.31
N GLY A 134 16.25 5.45 11.67
CA GLY A 134 15.44 6.25 10.76
C GLY A 134 14.81 5.45 9.62
N ALA A 135 14.48 6.16 8.55
CA ALA A 135 13.98 5.58 7.30
C ALA A 135 14.82 6.09 6.11
N ALA A 136 15.18 5.18 5.20
CA ALA A 136 15.96 5.48 4.00
C ALA A 136 15.34 4.80 2.78
N VAL A 137 15.73 5.22 1.57
CA VAL A 137 15.29 4.51 0.36
C VAL A 137 16.11 3.24 0.19
N GLY A 138 15.41 2.15 -0.10
CA GLY A 138 16.00 0.85 -0.37
C GLY A 138 16.90 0.86 -1.60
N ARG A 139 17.85 -0.08 -1.62
CA ARG A 139 18.77 -0.28 -2.75
C ARG A 139 18.70 -1.71 -3.25
N ARG A 140 18.95 -1.89 -4.55
CA ARG A 140 19.16 -3.19 -5.20
C ARG A 140 20.39 -3.09 -6.11
N GLY A 141 21.36 -3.98 -5.92
CA GLY A 141 22.65 -3.93 -6.62
C GLY A 141 23.39 -2.61 -6.37
N GLY A 142 23.26 -2.02 -5.17
CA GLY A 142 23.83 -0.72 -4.83
C GLY A 142 23.10 0.49 -5.42
N ARG A 143 22.09 0.31 -6.28
CA ARG A 143 21.30 1.38 -6.89
C ARG A 143 20.04 1.66 -6.08
N GLN A 144 19.73 2.93 -5.86
CA GLN A 144 18.55 3.35 -5.10
C GLN A 144 17.27 3.15 -5.91
N LEU A 145 16.24 2.57 -5.28
CA LEU A 145 14.90 2.41 -5.84
C LEU A 145 14.12 3.73 -5.85
N GLY A 146 12.88 3.70 -6.36
CA GLY A 146 11.99 4.85 -6.41
C GLY A 146 11.52 5.34 -5.04
N ASP A 147 11.35 6.67 -4.93
CA ASP A 147 10.93 7.36 -3.70
C ASP A 147 9.44 7.18 -3.36
N GLY A 148 8.61 6.92 -4.36
CA GLY A 148 7.16 6.83 -4.20
C GLY A 148 6.40 7.01 -5.51
N VAL A 149 5.08 6.84 -5.43
CA VAL A 149 4.15 7.04 -6.53
C VAL A 149 2.93 7.84 -6.06
N ALA A 150 2.47 8.79 -6.86
CA ALA A 150 1.12 9.31 -6.73
C ALA A 150 0.16 8.35 -7.43
N ARG A 151 -0.91 7.94 -6.76
CA ARG A 151 -1.91 6.99 -7.27
C ARG A 151 -3.30 7.60 -7.23
N GLU A 152 -4.06 7.31 -8.27
CA GLU A 152 -5.47 7.68 -8.39
C GLU A 152 -6.32 6.44 -8.75
N PRO A 153 -6.67 5.61 -7.74
CA PRO A 153 -7.49 4.42 -7.94
C PRO A 153 -8.98 4.76 -7.83
N ASN A 154 -9.50 5.59 -8.74
CA ASN A 154 -10.91 6.02 -8.66
C ASN A 154 -11.89 4.85 -8.80
N GLN A 155 -11.54 3.80 -9.54
CA GLN A 155 -12.34 2.59 -9.63
C GLN A 155 -12.08 1.58 -8.50
N GLY A 156 -11.22 1.94 -7.55
CA GLY A 156 -10.77 1.08 -6.47
C GLY A 156 -9.57 0.21 -6.82
N PHE A 157 -9.17 -0.59 -5.85
CA PHE A 157 -8.27 -1.72 -6.03
C PHE A 157 -9.06 -2.99 -5.73
N LEU A 158 -8.82 -4.05 -6.50
CA LEU A 158 -9.35 -5.38 -6.21
C LEU A 158 -8.77 -5.91 -4.89
N VAL A 159 -9.33 -7.02 -4.39
CA VAL A 159 -8.72 -7.73 -3.25
C VAL A 159 -7.34 -8.23 -3.68
N HIS A 160 -6.29 -7.77 -3.00
CA HIS A 160 -4.90 -8.14 -3.26
C HIS A 160 -4.10 -8.07 -1.96
N PHE A 161 -2.86 -8.53 -2.01
CA PHE A 161 -1.87 -8.36 -0.95
C PHE A 161 -0.56 -7.93 -1.60
N ASP A 162 0.31 -7.29 -0.83
CA ASP A 162 1.69 -7.00 -1.23
C ASP A 162 2.63 -7.71 -0.27
N ASP A 163 3.48 -8.60 -0.79
CA ASP A 163 4.50 -9.31 -0.02
C ASP A 163 5.74 -9.55 -0.88
N ALA A 164 6.73 -8.67 -0.74
CA ALA A 164 7.97 -8.72 -1.50
C ALA A 164 8.74 -10.03 -1.27
N SER A 165 8.57 -10.69 -0.12
CA SER A 165 9.22 -12.00 0.13
C SER A 165 8.63 -13.14 -0.70
N ARG A 166 7.45 -12.90 -1.32
CA ARG A 166 6.74 -13.87 -2.16
C ARG A 166 6.71 -13.47 -3.63
N GLU A 167 6.69 -12.17 -3.90
CA GLU A 167 6.61 -11.62 -5.26
C GLU A 167 7.93 -11.73 -6.02
N TYR A 168 9.05 -11.83 -5.31
CA TYR A 168 10.39 -11.91 -5.87
C TYR A 168 11.06 -13.25 -5.54
N ALA A 169 11.81 -13.79 -6.50
CA ALA A 169 12.55 -15.05 -6.36
C ALA A 169 13.78 -14.90 -5.44
N GLU A 170 14.32 -13.68 -5.35
CA GLU A 170 15.41 -13.30 -4.47
C GLU A 170 14.99 -12.11 -3.60
N ASP A 171 15.81 -11.76 -2.60
CA ASP A 171 15.60 -10.54 -1.82
C ASP A 171 15.46 -9.33 -2.74
N LEU A 172 14.38 -8.57 -2.57
CA LEU A 172 14.12 -7.39 -3.39
C LEU A 172 15.22 -6.33 -3.19
N LEU A 173 15.63 -6.13 -1.94
CA LEU A 173 16.64 -5.15 -1.54
C LEU A 173 17.97 -5.82 -1.20
N ASP A 174 19.05 -5.04 -1.19
CA ASP A 174 20.40 -5.45 -0.78
C ASP A 174 20.46 -5.92 0.69
N VAL A 175 19.44 -5.58 1.49
CA VAL A 175 19.30 -6.02 2.88
C VAL A 175 17.99 -6.79 3.02
N PRO A 176 18.00 -8.03 3.56
CA PRO A 176 16.79 -8.84 3.70
C PRO A 176 15.70 -8.14 4.52
N LEU A 177 14.45 -8.31 4.11
CA LEU A 177 13.28 -7.75 4.78
C LEU A 177 12.67 -8.77 5.75
N ILE A 178 12.33 -8.34 6.97
CA ILE A 178 11.65 -9.14 7.99
C ILE A 178 10.19 -8.70 8.22
N GLY A 179 9.78 -7.59 7.61
CA GLY A 179 8.42 -7.10 7.62
C GLY A 179 8.18 -6.11 6.48
N GLN A 180 6.93 -5.96 6.08
CA GLN A 180 6.51 -5.01 5.06
C GLN A 180 5.25 -4.27 5.51
N PHE A 181 5.18 -3.00 5.15
CA PHE A 181 4.07 -2.09 5.37
C PHE A 181 3.82 -1.29 4.08
N ALA A 182 2.63 -0.74 3.93
CA ALA A 182 2.30 0.18 2.84
C ALA A 182 1.91 1.54 3.44
N PHE A 183 2.62 2.59 3.03
CA PHE A 183 2.35 3.96 3.41
C PHE A 183 1.47 4.64 2.36
N ASN A 184 0.47 5.39 2.80
CA ASN A 184 -0.37 6.24 1.95
C ASN A 184 -0.61 7.58 2.63
N LEU A 185 -0.29 8.69 1.96
CA LEU A 185 -0.70 10.04 2.32
C LEU A 185 -1.83 10.49 1.40
N TYR A 186 -2.99 10.79 1.95
CA TYR A 186 -4.17 11.15 1.18
C TYR A 186 -4.18 12.64 0.84
N LEU A 187 -4.11 12.96 -0.46
CA LEU A 187 -4.16 14.33 -0.96
C LEU A 187 -5.61 14.75 -1.28
N SER A 188 -6.38 13.84 -1.87
CA SER A 188 -7.80 14.03 -2.20
C SER A 188 -8.59 12.77 -1.86
N VAL A 189 -9.80 12.95 -1.33
CA VAL A 189 -10.68 11.86 -0.88
C VAL A 189 -12.10 12.13 -1.37
N PRO A 190 -12.80 11.13 -1.94
CA PRO A 190 -14.19 11.27 -2.35
C PRO A 190 -15.15 11.43 -1.15
N PRO A 191 -16.31 12.07 -1.34
CA PRO A 191 -17.34 12.17 -0.30
C PRO A 191 -17.95 10.82 0.11
N SER A 192 -17.87 9.80 -0.76
CA SER A 192 -18.25 8.42 -0.45
C SER A 192 -17.46 7.45 -1.31
N GLY A 193 -17.19 6.25 -0.80
CA GLY A 193 -16.26 5.34 -1.47
C GLY A 193 -14.80 5.66 -1.14
N GLY A 194 -13.87 4.98 -1.79
CA GLY A 194 -12.43 5.22 -1.60
C GLY A 194 -11.86 4.72 -0.26
N GLU A 195 -12.67 4.06 0.56
CA GLU A 195 -12.24 3.46 1.82
C GLU A 195 -11.21 2.35 1.56
N THR A 196 -10.19 2.28 2.42
CA THR A 196 -9.25 1.16 2.43
C THR A 196 -9.85 0.06 3.32
N VAL A 197 -10.01 -1.13 2.77
CA VAL A 197 -10.48 -2.31 3.52
C VAL A 197 -9.32 -3.26 3.74
N LEU A 198 -9.18 -3.77 4.96
CA LEU A 198 -8.22 -4.81 5.32
C LEU A 198 -8.97 -6.00 5.90
N TRP A 199 -8.61 -7.19 5.46
CA TRP A 199 -9.12 -8.44 6.01
C TRP A 199 -8.02 -9.13 6.80
N ARG A 200 -8.36 -9.74 7.93
CA ARG A 200 -7.45 -10.54 8.74
C ARG A 200 -7.21 -11.89 8.09
N HIS A 201 -6.64 -11.85 6.90
CA HIS A 201 -6.34 -13.01 6.08
C HIS A 201 -5.08 -12.70 5.29
N ARG A 202 -4.02 -13.43 5.58
CA ARG A 202 -2.81 -13.40 4.77
C ARG A 202 -2.86 -14.54 3.78
N TRP A 203 -2.39 -14.27 2.58
CA TRP A 203 -2.34 -15.24 1.50
C TRP A 203 -1.81 -16.61 1.94
N GLN A 204 -2.50 -17.66 1.51
CA GLN A 204 -2.10 -19.05 1.56
C GLN A 204 -2.12 -19.66 0.15
N PRO A 205 -1.37 -20.73 -0.13
CA PRO A 205 -1.34 -21.35 -1.45
C PRO A 205 -2.73 -21.72 -2.02
N GLU A 206 -3.66 -22.11 -1.16
CA GLU A 206 -5.03 -22.48 -1.55
C GLU A 206 -5.84 -21.28 -2.08
N ASP A 207 -5.46 -20.06 -1.69
CA ASP A 207 -6.13 -18.83 -2.12
C ASP A 207 -5.98 -18.57 -3.62
N GLU A 208 -4.98 -19.17 -4.29
CA GLU A 208 -4.83 -19.07 -5.75
C GLU A 208 -6.03 -19.62 -6.52
N ALA A 209 -6.86 -20.48 -5.90
CA ALA A 209 -8.13 -20.90 -6.49
C ALA A 209 -9.11 -19.74 -6.72
N TYR A 210 -8.92 -18.60 -6.04
CA TYR A 210 -9.73 -17.38 -6.18
C TYR A 210 -9.05 -16.29 -7.02
N ARG A 211 -7.85 -16.53 -7.57
CA ARG A 211 -7.16 -15.56 -8.41
C ARG A 211 -7.98 -15.30 -9.67
N LEU A 212 -8.21 -14.02 -9.99
CA LEU A 212 -8.93 -13.66 -11.19
C LEU A 212 -8.04 -13.88 -12.44
N PRO A 213 -8.58 -14.40 -13.55
CA PRO A 213 -7.80 -14.62 -14.76
C PRO A 213 -7.10 -13.35 -15.26
N ALA A 214 -5.81 -13.44 -15.56
CA ALA A 214 -4.98 -12.32 -16.05
C ALA A 214 -5.09 -11.05 -15.17
N SER A 215 -5.20 -11.21 -13.86
CA SER A 215 -5.34 -10.10 -12.90
C SER A 215 -4.35 -10.22 -11.75
N TYR A 216 -3.97 -9.09 -11.16
CA TYR A 216 -3.33 -9.04 -9.85
C TYR A 216 -4.30 -9.36 -8.70
N GLY A 217 -5.60 -9.19 -8.92
CA GLY A 217 -6.62 -9.31 -7.88
C GLY A 217 -7.19 -10.71 -7.72
N TYR A 218 -7.90 -10.88 -6.60
CA TYR A 218 -8.68 -12.06 -6.25
C TYR A 218 -10.16 -11.73 -6.24
N ASP A 219 -10.98 -12.77 -6.43
CA ASP A 219 -12.40 -12.72 -6.11
C ASP A 219 -12.59 -12.48 -4.60
N GLU A 220 -13.56 -11.64 -4.22
CA GLU A 220 -13.82 -11.29 -2.81
C GLU A 220 -14.26 -12.50 -1.97
N ALA A 221 -14.62 -13.63 -2.60
CA ALA A 221 -14.82 -14.90 -1.91
C ALA A 221 -13.58 -15.40 -1.15
N VAL A 222 -12.36 -15.00 -1.53
CA VAL A 222 -11.12 -15.41 -0.84
C VAL A 222 -11.07 -14.93 0.61
N VAL A 223 -11.70 -13.79 0.90
CA VAL A 223 -11.76 -13.19 2.25
C VAL A 223 -13.08 -13.47 2.97
N ARG A 224 -13.90 -14.38 2.45
CA ARG A 224 -15.22 -14.67 3.02
C ARG A 224 -15.11 -15.18 4.46
N GLY A 225 -15.77 -14.49 5.36
CA GLY A 225 -15.78 -14.84 6.79
C GLY A 225 -14.54 -14.39 7.56
N ALA A 226 -13.55 -13.77 6.89
CA ALA A 226 -12.45 -13.12 7.57
C ALA A 226 -12.94 -11.87 8.30
N GLU A 227 -12.42 -11.63 9.50
CA GLU A 227 -12.58 -10.35 10.18
C GLU A 227 -12.05 -9.22 9.31
N SER A 228 -12.74 -8.07 9.25
CA SER A 228 -12.33 -6.94 8.43
C SER A 228 -12.43 -5.61 9.15
N LEU A 229 -11.65 -4.66 8.65
CA LEU A 229 -11.69 -3.26 9.04
C LEU A 229 -11.81 -2.40 7.80
N GLU A 230 -12.64 -1.37 7.88
CA GLU A 230 -12.79 -0.37 6.83
C GLU A 230 -12.34 1.00 7.35
N ILE A 231 -11.47 1.66 6.58
CA ILE A 231 -10.82 2.92 6.96
C ILE A 231 -11.20 3.97 5.92
N THR A 232 -12.07 4.90 6.32
CA THR A 232 -12.38 6.11 5.55
C THR A 232 -11.25 7.13 5.74
N PRO A 233 -10.47 7.43 4.69
CA PRO A 233 -9.36 8.36 4.81
C PRO A 233 -9.83 9.81 4.91
N ARG A 234 -8.92 10.72 5.31
CA ARG A 234 -9.13 12.17 5.29
C ARG A 234 -8.00 12.85 4.54
N VAL A 235 -8.28 14.00 3.91
CA VAL A 235 -7.23 14.82 3.29
C VAL A 235 -6.17 15.18 4.34
N GLY A 236 -4.90 15.03 3.97
CA GLY A 236 -3.75 15.25 4.84
C GLY A 236 -3.48 14.13 5.85
N GLU A 237 -4.28 13.05 5.88
CA GLU A 237 -4.02 11.89 6.73
C GLU A 237 -2.96 10.98 6.11
N ALA A 238 -2.04 10.48 6.93
CA ALA A 238 -1.15 9.38 6.56
C ALA A 238 -1.64 8.07 7.18
N LEU A 239 -1.59 6.98 6.41
CA LEU A 239 -1.97 5.64 6.80
C LEU A 239 -0.84 4.67 6.51
N LEU A 240 -0.47 3.88 7.51
CA LEU A 240 0.48 2.78 7.39
C LEU A 240 -0.26 1.48 7.73
N ILE A 241 -0.27 0.53 6.79
CA ILE A 241 -0.95 -0.77 6.94
C ILE A 241 0.06 -1.92 6.84
N ASP A 242 -0.30 -3.11 7.31
CA ASP A 242 0.39 -4.36 6.93
C ASP A 242 -0.27 -4.94 5.65
N PRO A 243 0.31 -4.71 4.45
CA PRO A 243 -0.29 -5.06 3.16
C PRO A 243 -0.19 -6.55 2.84
N ARG A 244 0.49 -7.34 3.70
CA ARG A 244 0.52 -8.81 3.58
C ARG A 244 -0.81 -9.44 3.92
N ASN A 245 -1.66 -8.71 4.64
CA ASN A 245 -3.07 -9.02 4.74
C ASN A 245 -3.77 -8.61 3.45
N PHE A 246 -4.75 -9.40 3.01
CA PHE A 246 -5.59 -9.01 1.90
C PHE A 246 -6.23 -7.64 2.20
N HIS A 247 -6.21 -6.79 1.19
CA HIS A 247 -6.74 -5.44 1.26
C HIS A 247 -7.25 -4.99 -0.11
N ALA A 248 -8.08 -3.95 -0.08
CA ALA A 248 -8.71 -3.37 -1.27
C ALA A 248 -8.99 -1.90 -1.04
N VAL A 249 -9.35 -1.19 -2.12
CA VAL A 249 -9.88 0.17 -2.04
C VAL A 249 -11.24 0.19 -2.71
N ARG A 250 -12.25 0.72 -2.01
CA ARG A 250 -13.60 0.83 -2.57
C ARG A 250 -13.64 1.86 -3.71
N PRO A 251 -14.49 1.66 -4.75
CA PRO A 251 -14.63 2.63 -5.82
C PRO A 251 -15.06 4.00 -5.30
N SER A 252 -14.45 5.07 -5.82
CA SER A 252 -14.72 6.46 -5.44
C SER A 252 -15.99 6.98 -6.10
N ARG A 253 -16.76 7.82 -5.38
CA ARG A 253 -17.98 8.47 -5.92
C ARG A 253 -17.95 9.97 -5.66
N GLY A 254 -18.22 10.76 -6.69
CA GLY A 254 -18.37 12.23 -6.61
C GLY A 254 -17.08 13.04 -6.70
N ALA A 255 -15.93 12.48 -6.34
CA ALA A 255 -14.62 13.11 -6.56
C ALA A 255 -13.51 12.06 -6.75
N ARG A 256 -12.32 12.52 -7.13
CA ARG A 256 -11.12 11.68 -7.30
C ARG A 256 -10.56 11.28 -5.93
N ARG A 257 -9.94 10.11 -5.84
CA ARG A 257 -9.11 9.69 -4.70
C ARG A 257 -7.66 9.76 -5.14
N VAL A 258 -6.88 10.67 -4.57
CA VAL A 258 -5.44 10.82 -4.90
C VAL A 258 -4.61 10.64 -3.64
N ALA A 259 -3.62 9.76 -3.68
CA ALA A 259 -2.70 9.53 -2.57
C ALA A 259 -1.26 9.40 -3.06
N LEU A 260 -0.31 9.87 -2.24
CA LEU A 260 1.11 9.52 -2.39
C LEU A 260 1.36 8.23 -1.62
N GLY A 261 2.07 7.27 -2.20
CA GLY A 261 2.37 6.02 -1.53
C GLY A 261 3.72 5.43 -1.88
N PHE A 262 4.24 4.63 -0.94
CA PHE A 262 5.43 3.80 -1.08
C PHE A 262 5.32 2.61 -0.13
N ALA A 263 6.01 1.52 -0.48
CA ALA A 263 6.22 0.41 0.42
C ALA A 263 7.28 0.76 1.47
N VAL A 264 7.17 0.13 2.64
CA VAL A 264 8.10 0.29 3.76
C VAL A 264 8.46 -1.11 4.25
N GLY A 265 9.74 -1.44 4.29
CA GLY A 265 10.25 -2.70 4.80
C GLY A 265 10.97 -2.47 6.12
N LEU A 266 10.72 -3.34 7.09
CA LEU A 266 11.61 -3.49 8.24
C LEU A 266 12.74 -4.41 7.81
N ALA A 267 13.94 -3.87 7.65
CA ALA A 267 15.11 -4.64 7.28
C ALA A 267 15.63 -5.47 8.45
N SER A 268 16.37 -6.55 8.16
CA SER A 268 17.06 -7.37 9.17
C SER A 268 18.07 -6.59 10.02
N SER A 269 18.57 -5.46 9.51
CA SER A 269 19.39 -4.50 10.26
C SER A 269 18.60 -3.69 11.30
N GLY A 270 17.26 -3.75 11.29
CA GLY A 270 16.35 -2.95 12.10
C GLY A 270 15.97 -1.60 11.49
N GLN A 271 16.59 -1.18 10.38
CA GLN A 271 16.24 0.07 9.70
C GLN A 271 14.93 -0.04 8.90
N LEU A 272 14.21 1.07 8.74
CA LEU A 272 13.11 1.14 7.77
C LEU A 272 13.65 1.51 6.38
N LEU A 273 13.31 0.71 5.38
CA LEU A 273 13.67 0.95 3.98
C LEU A 273 12.41 1.17 3.15
N THR A 274 12.38 2.20 2.29
CA THR A 274 11.23 2.53 1.46
C THR A 274 11.51 2.24 -0.01
N TRP A 275 10.49 1.85 -0.78
CA TRP A 275 10.57 1.72 -2.25
C TRP A 275 9.21 1.91 -2.89
N ALA A 276 9.19 2.04 -4.21
CA ALA A 276 7.99 2.12 -5.02
C ALA A 276 8.12 1.30 -6.30
#